data_AF-A0A167IMD1-F1
#
_entry.id   AF-A0A167IMD1-F1
#
_cell.length_a   1.000
_cell.length_b   1.000
_cell.length_c   1.000
_cell.angle_alpha   90.00
_cell.angle_beta   90.00
_cell.angle_gamma   90.00
#
_symmetry.space_group_name_H-M   'P 1'
#
loop_
_entity.id
_entity.type
_entity.pdbx_description
1 polymer ?
#
loop_
_entity_poly.entity_id
_entity_poly.type
_entity_poly.pdbx_seq_one_letter_code
_entity_poly.pdbx_strand_id
1 'polypeptide(L)'
;MTQPKTAILIFANSAKREGSLKSFRKSVVLFRELNKNILEKVISTGLPYFISSEKEQIGNSFAQRYTHSVQGVFDQGFDNVITIGNDTPHLQSSQLLKTADLLATNKMVLGPSCDGGYYLLGINKSHFNQNEFLNFSWQTDTLAAEVSQFLKERQLDIVLLKTLSDIDSASDIFAVLQDSKLFSEKLISLLKHIILPKKKFQIKKELLISSLFKNIFLNKGSPILMRQ
;
A
#
# COMPACT_ATOMS: atom_id res chain seq x y z
N MET A 1 25.42 -28.41 11.20
CA MET A 1 24.42 -27.94 10.22
C MET A 1 24.52 -26.41 10.17
N THR A 2 24.63 -25.82 8.99
CA THR A 2 24.59 -24.36 8.82
C THR A 2 23.18 -23.85 9.10
N GLN A 3 23.05 -22.69 9.76
CA GLN A 3 21.75 -22.04 9.97
C GLN A 3 21.07 -21.77 8.61
N PRO A 4 19.75 -22.00 8.48
CA PRO A 4 19.04 -21.80 7.23
C PRO A 4 19.09 -20.32 6.82
N LYS A 5 19.33 -20.07 5.53
CA LYS A 5 19.48 -18.72 5.00
C LYS A 5 18.11 -18.09 4.72
N THR A 6 17.80 -17.02 5.41
CA THR A 6 16.57 -16.26 5.22
C THR A 6 16.83 -14.96 4.46
N ALA A 7 16.02 -14.69 3.44
CA ALA A 7 15.98 -13.41 2.74
C ALA A 7 14.59 -12.77 2.81
N ILE A 8 14.56 -11.44 2.71
CA ILE A 8 13.33 -10.67 2.58
C ILE A 8 13.11 -10.30 1.10
N LEU A 9 11.93 -10.57 0.57
CA LEU A 9 11.50 -10.13 -0.75
C LEU A 9 10.51 -8.97 -0.60
N ILE A 10 10.92 -7.77 -0.97
CA ILE A 10 10.01 -6.63 -1.13
C ILE A 10 9.35 -6.77 -2.51
N PHE A 11 8.13 -7.32 -2.54
CA PHE A 11 7.33 -7.50 -3.75
C PHE A 11 6.32 -6.36 -3.84
N ALA A 12 6.69 -5.28 -4.53
CA ALA A 12 5.89 -4.05 -4.50
C ALA A 12 6.12 -3.21 -5.75
N ASN A 13 5.08 -2.53 -6.25
CA ASN A 13 5.27 -1.62 -7.37
C ASN A 13 6.01 -0.34 -6.94
N SER A 14 6.58 0.35 -7.92
CA SER A 14 7.13 1.68 -7.73
C SER A 14 6.04 2.66 -7.29
N ALA A 15 6.45 3.72 -6.58
CA ALA A 15 5.53 4.76 -6.14
C ALA A 15 4.73 5.42 -7.28
N LYS A 16 5.31 5.49 -8.49
CA LYS A 16 4.61 6.00 -9.67
C LYS A 16 3.50 5.05 -10.11
N ARG A 17 3.77 3.75 -10.12
CA ARG A 17 2.79 2.73 -10.47
C ARG A 17 1.70 2.62 -9.42
N GLU A 18 2.05 2.57 -8.14
CA GLU A 18 1.07 2.61 -7.03
C GLU A 18 0.17 3.83 -7.14
N GLY A 19 0.72 5.03 -7.35
CA GLY A 19 -0.10 6.23 -7.49
C GLY A 19 -1.01 6.26 -8.72
N SER A 20 -0.70 5.48 -9.76
CA SER A 20 -1.60 5.30 -10.91
C SER A 20 -2.75 4.31 -10.64
N LEU A 21 -2.53 3.34 -9.75
CA LEU A 21 -3.55 2.38 -9.33
C LEU A 21 -4.45 2.99 -8.24
N LYS A 22 -3.83 3.68 -7.28
CA LYS A 22 -4.46 4.28 -6.11
C LYS A 22 -4.65 5.78 -6.34
N SER A 23 -5.75 6.12 -7.00
CA SER A 23 -6.04 7.45 -7.56
C SER A 23 -6.43 8.53 -6.53
N PHE A 24 -5.90 8.46 -5.30
CA PHE A 24 -6.13 9.49 -4.28
C PHE A 24 -5.01 10.55 -4.25
N ARG A 25 -5.34 11.70 -3.65
CA ARG A 25 -4.44 12.86 -3.59
C ARG A 25 -3.08 12.50 -3.00
N LYS A 26 -1.99 12.93 -3.66
CA LYS A 26 -0.59 12.71 -3.22
C LYS A 26 -0.20 11.22 -3.06
N SER A 27 -0.93 10.27 -3.66
CA SER A 27 -0.60 8.84 -3.61
C SER A 27 0.84 8.54 -4.00
N VAL A 28 1.34 9.09 -5.12
CA VAL A 28 2.75 8.93 -5.54
C VAL A 28 3.75 9.41 -4.47
N VAL A 29 3.44 10.50 -3.77
CA VAL A 29 4.32 11.04 -2.72
C VAL A 29 4.26 10.15 -1.48
N LEU A 30 3.07 9.64 -1.13
CA LEU A 30 2.88 8.69 -0.04
C LEU A 30 3.67 7.41 -0.27
N PHE A 31 3.47 6.75 -1.41
CA PHE A 31 4.17 5.50 -1.70
C PHE A 31 5.68 5.67 -1.84
N ARG A 32 6.17 6.86 -2.19
CA ARG A 32 7.61 7.14 -2.11
C ARG A 32 8.12 7.13 -0.68
N GLU A 33 7.36 7.71 0.25
CA GLU A 33 7.70 7.69 1.68
C GLU A 33 7.55 6.28 2.28
N LEU A 34 6.49 5.55 1.90
CA LEU A 34 6.30 4.17 2.36
C LEU A 34 7.41 3.25 1.85
N ASN A 35 7.80 3.35 0.58
CA ASN A 35 8.93 2.60 0.00
C ASN A 35 10.24 2.90 0.73
N LYS A 36 10.45 4.17 1.13
CA LYS A 36 11.63 4.54 1.92
C LYS A 36 11.58 3.88 3.30
N ASN A 37 10.45 4.00 4.01
CA ASN A 37 10.29 3.49 5.37
C ASN A 37 10.39 1.96 5.42
N ILE A 38 9.80 1.24 4.46
CA ILE A 38 9.91 -0.23 4.40
C ILE A 38 11.35 -0.66 4.15
N LEU A 39 12.08 0.03 3.28
CA LEU A 39 13.49 -0.27 3.01
C LEU A 39 14.36 -0.02 4.25
N GLU A 40 14.15 1.09 4.97
CA GLU A 40 14.85 1.35 6.24
C GLU A 40 14.60 0.24 7.28
N LYS A 41 13.35 -0.21 7.41
CA LYS A 41 12.98 -1.32 8.30
C LYS A 41 13.65 -2.63 7.90
N VAL A 42 13.64 -2.95 6.61
CA VAL A 42 14.29 -4.17 6.08
C VAL A 42 15.80 -4.11 6.31
N ILE A 43 16.46 -3.01 5.97
CA ILE A 43 17.90 -2.82 6.20
C ILE A 43 18.24 -2.96 7.69
N SER A 44 17.42 -2.43 8.60
CA SER A 44 17.68 -2.52 10.03
C SER A 44 17.62 -3.94 10.59
N THR A 45 17.09 -4.92 9.85
CA THR A 45 17.12 -6.34 10.27
C THR A 45 18.48 -6.98 10.08
N GLY A 46 19.33 -6.43 9.19
CA GLY A 46 20.57 -7.08 8.76
C GLY A 46 20.37 -8.32 7.89
N LEU A 47 19.13 -8.70 7.55
CA LEU A 47 18.85 -9.82 6.66
C LEU A 47 19.11 -9.43 5.20
N PRO A 48 19.62 -10.35 4.36
CA PRO A 48 19.65 -10.17 2.92
C PRO A 48 18.25 -9.86 2.37
N TYR A 49 18.17 -9.00 1.37
CA TYR A 49 16.89 -8.63 0.77
C TYR A 49 16.97 -8.44 -0.74
N PHE A 50 15.82 -8.59 -1.37
CA PHE A 50 15.58 -8.39 -2.80
C PHE A 50 14.40 -7.45 -2.99
N ILE A 51 14.41 -6.69 -4.08
CA ILE A 51 13.30 -5.84 -4.49
C ILE A 51 12.81 -6.34 -5.84
N SER A 52 11.52 -6.67 -5.93
CA SER A 52 10.86 -7.07 -7.18
C SER A 52 9.73 -6.09 -7.48
N SER A 53 10.05 -5.07 -8.28
CA SER A 53 9.06 -4.07 -8.74
C SER A 53 8.47 -4.45 -10.08
N GLU A 54 7.55 -3.65 -10.60
CA GLU A 54 6.93 -3.88 -11.92
C GLU A 54 7.94 -3.97 -13.07
N LYS A 55 9.21 -3.57 -12.84
CA LYS A 55 10.30 -3.68 -13.81
C LYS A 55 11.00 -5.03 -13.80
N GLU A 56 11.12 -5.67 -12.63
CA GLU A 56 11.80 -6.95 -12.44
C GLU A 56 10.83 -8.14 -12.43
N GLN A 57 9.55 -7.89 -12.14
CA GLN A 57 8.54 -8.94 -12.08
C GLN A 57 8.27 -9.56 -13.46
N ILE A 58 8.36 -10.89 -13.54
CA ILE A 58 8.17 -11.65 -14.77
C ILE A 58 6.85 -12.41 -14.73
N GLY A 59 5.97 -12.17 -15.70
CA GLY A 59 4.69 -12.86 -15.82
C GLY A 59 3.53 -11.92 -16.14
N ASN A 60 2.46 -12.48 -16.71
CA ASN A 60 1.29 -11.73 -17.14
C ASN A 60 0.27 -11.56 -16.01
N SER A 61 0.16 -12.53 -15.09
CA SER A 61 -0.72 -12.48 -13.92
C SER A 61 0.03 -12.12 -12.63
N PHE A 62 -0.69 -11.69 -11.59
CA PHE A 62 -0.12 -11.52 -10.25
C PHE A 62 0.54 -12.82 -9.78
N ALA A 63 -0.18 -13.95 -9.91
CA ALA A 63 0.31 -15.27 -9.54
C ALA A 63 1.68 -15.58 -10.16
N GLN A 64 1.83 -15.37 -11.49
CA GLN A 64 3.09 -15.60 -12.17
C GLN A 64 4.20 -14.69 -11.65
N ARG A 65 3.93 -13.38 -11.54
CA ARG A 65 4.93 -12.40 -11.06
C ARG A 65 5.39 -12.71 -9.65
N TYR A 66 4.45 -13.02 -8.76
CA TYR A 66 4.71 -13.38 -7.37
C TYR A 66 5.53 -14.66 -7.27
N THR A 67 5.03 -15.75 -7.87
CA THR A 67 5.66 -17.06 -7.81
C THR A 67 7.07 -17.05 -8.40
N HIS A 68 7.28 -16.39 -9.56
CA HIS A 68 8.62 -16.27 -10.13
C HIS A 68 9.57 -15.44 -9.27
N SER A 69 9.08 -14.40 -8.59
CA SER A 69 9.91 -13.60 -7.68
C SER A 69 10.36 -14.41 -6.47
N VAL A 70 9.47 -15.19 -5.88
CA VAL A 70 9.80 -16.10 -4.76
C VAL A 70 10.76 -17.20 -5.20
N GLN A 71 10.48 -17.86 -6.33
CA GLN A 71 11.38 -18.87 -6.91
C GLN A 71 12.78 -18.31 -7.16
N GLY A 72 12.87 -17.08 -7.72
CA GLY A 72 14.14 -16.41 -7.96
C GLY A 72 14.98 -16.21 -6.70
N VAL A 73 14.37 -15.97 -5.54
CA VAL A 73 15.11 -15.90 -4.26
C VAL A 73 15.62 -17.28 -3.84
N PHE A 74 14.81 -18.33 -4.02
CA PHE A 74 15.24 -19.71 -3.73
C PHE A 74 16.34 -20.22 -4.67
N ASP A 75 16.37 -19.73 -5.91
CA ASP A 75 17.41 -20.05 -6.90
C ASP A 75 18.75 -19.38 -6.57
N GLN A 76 18.73 -18.28 -5.80
CA GLN A 76 19.93 -17.66 -5.22
C GLN A 76 20.50 -18.42 -4.00
N GLY A 77 19.92 -19.57 -3.66
CA GLY A 77 20.42 -20.46 -2.60
C GLY A 77 19.96 -20.09 -1.19
N PHE A 78 18.86 -19.35 -1.06
CA PHE A 78 18.17 -19.13 0.21
C PHE A 78 17.23 -20.29 0.53
N ASP A 79 17.06 -20.59 1.81
CA ASP A 79 16.18 -21.65 2.31
C ASP A 79 14.81 -21.09 2.70
N ASN A 80 14.77 -19.83 3.11
CA ASN A 80 13.58 -19.16 3.61
C ASN A 80 13.37 -17.81 2.90
N VAL A 81 12.11 -17.47 2.61
CA VAL A 81 11.73 -16.19 2.03
C VAL A 81 10.63 -15.55 2.87
N ILE A 82 10.82 -14.28 3.21
CA ILE A 82 9.80 -13.42 3.82
C ILE A 82 9.36 -12.43 2.75
N THR A 83 8.16 -12.59 2.21
CA THR A 83 7.60 -11.67 1.22
C THR A 83 6.75 -10.61 1.88
N ILE A 84 6.94 -9.34 1.51
CA ILE A 84 6.20 -8.19 2.02
C ILE A 84 5.86 -7.20 0.91
N GLY A 85 4.76 -6.47 1.08
CA GLY A 85 4.37 -5.33 0.25
C GLY A 85 4.95 -3.99 0.73
N ASN A 86 4.41 -2.87 0.22
CA ASN A 86 4.83 -1.50 0.57
C ASN A 86 3.70 -0.60 1.11
N ASP A 87 2.51 -1.14 1.29
CA ASP A 87 1.28 -0.43 1.67
C ASP A 87 0.90 -0.57 3.14
N THR A 88 1.61 -1.41 3.90
CA THR A 88 1.33 -1.68 5.32
C THR A 88 2.32 -0.92 6.24
N PRO A 89 2.05 0.34 6.61
CA PRO A 89 3.00 1.20 7.33
C PRO A 89 3.30 0.72 8.76
N HIS A 90 2.41 -0.05 9.38
CA HIS A 90 2.58 -0.58 10.74
C HIS A 90 3.54 -1.76 10.84
N LEU A 91 3.91 -2.41 9.73
CA LEU A 91 4.88 -3.49 9.74
C LEU A 91 6.20 -3.02 10.37
N GLN A 92 6.75 -3.78 11.32
CA GLN A 92 7.99 -3.45 12.03
C GLN A 92 9.11 -4.45 11.76
N SER A 93 10.35 -4.02 11.88
CA SER A 93 11.54 -4.89 11.74
C SER A 93 11.54 -6.05 12.72
N SER A 94 10.96 -5.87 13.92
CA SER A 94 10.80 -6.94 14.91
C SER A 94 9.90 -8.08 14.42
N GLN A 95 8.89 -7.78 13.59
CA GLN A 95 8.05 -8.81 12.98
C GLN A 95 8.80 -9.59 11.91
N LEU A 96 9.68 -8.93 11.14
CA LEU A 96 10.54 -9.57 10.15
C LEU A 96 11.56 -10.50 10.82
N LEU A 97 12.22 -10.04 11.89
CA LEU A 97 13.16 -10.85 12.67
C LEU A 97 12.47 -12.05 13.31
N LYS A 98 11.33 -11.83 13.98
CA LYS A 98 10.52 -12.92 14.55
C LYS A 98 10.10 -13.93 13.48
N THR A 99 9.75 -13.46 12.28
CA THR A 99 9.40 -14.34 11.16
C THR A 99 10.59 -15.18 10.74
N ALA A 100 11.80 -14.60 10.65
CA ALA A 100 13.01 -15.34 10.32
C ALA A 100 13.33 -16.43 11.36
N ASP A 101 13.16 -16.12 12.65
CA ASP A 101 13.36 -17.09 13.74
C ASP A 101 12.37 -18.25 13.64
N LEU A 102 11.10 -17.97 13.34
CA LEU A 102 10.07 -18.99 13.15
C LEU A 102 10.33 -19.86 11.92
N LEU A 103 10.77 -19.27 10.82
CA LEU A 103 11.15 -19.99 9.61
C LEU A 103 12.36 -20.90 9.81
N ALA A 104 13.30 -20.51 10.68
CA ALA A 104 14.41 -21.39 11.07
C ALA A 104 13.93 -22.66 11.81
N THR A 105 12.73 -22.63 12.40
CA THR A 105 12.06 -23.80 12.99
C THR A 105 11.09 -24.50 12.03
N ASN A 106 11.20 -24.22 10.73
CA ASN A 106 10.38 -24.78 9.64
C ASN A 106 8.88 -24.43 9.71
N LYS A 107 8.51 -23.35 10.43
CA LYS A 107 7.13 -22.86 10.51
C LYS A 107 6.81 -21.90 9.37
N MET A 108 5.61 -21.98 8.84
CA MET A 108 5.08 -20.97 7.93
C MET A 108 4.51 -19.80 8.73
N VAL A 109 4.65 -18.58 8.22
CA VAL A 109 4.23 -17.37 8.95
C VAL A 109 3.36 -16.51 8.04
N LEU A 110 2.21 -16.07 8.54
CA LEU A 110 1.29 -15.17 7.83
C LEU A 110 1.04 -13.91 8.66
N GLY A 111 1.18 -12.76 8.03
CA GLY A 111 0.72 -11.47 8.53
C GLY A 111 -0.56 -11.06 7.78
N PRO A 112 -1.76 -11.30 8.34
CA PRO A 112 -3.01 -10.95 7.66
C PRO A 112 -3.20 -9.43 7.57
N SER A 113 -3.74 -8.96 6.45
CA SER A 113 -4.21 -7.57 6.28
C SER A 113 -5.70 -7.46 6.58
N CYS A 114 -6.18 -6.23 6.86
CA CYS A 114 -7.59 -5.99 7.17
C CYS A 114 -8.53 -6.19 5.97
N ASP A 115 -8.02 -6.14 4.75
CA ASP A 115 -8.77 -6.31 3.50
C ASP A 115 -9.02 -7.79 3.13
N GLY A 116 -8.46 -8.73 3.89
CA GLY A 116 -8.56 -10.18 3.66
C GLY A 116 -7.33 -10.82 3.00
N GLY A 117 -6.33 -10.02 2.62
CA GLY A 117 -5.04 -10.50 2.12
C GLY A 117 -4.00 -10.78 3.21
N TYR A 118 -2.73 -10.66 2.81
CA TYR A 118 -1.58 -10.77 3.71
C TYR A 118 -0.56 -9.68 3.40
N TYR A 119 -0.15 -8.91 4.42
CA TYR A 119 0.98 -7.99 4.31
C TYR A 119 2.34 -8.68 4.40
N LEU A 120 2.37 -9.92 4.91
CA LEU A 120 3.58 -10.72 5.09
C LEU A 120 3.28 -12.21 4.87
N LEU A 121 4.10 -12.86 4.05
CA LEU A 121 4.16 -14.32 3.93
C LEU A 121 5.60 -14.80 4.11
N GLY A 122 5.84 -15.57 5.17
CA GLY A 122 7.10 -16.27 5.40
C GLY A 122 6.97 -17.75 5.06
N ILE A 123 7.83 -18.26 4.16
CA ILE A 123 7.80 -19.66 3.72
C ILE A 123 9.21 -20.25 3.56
N ASN A 124 9.36 -21.53 3.91
CA ASN A 124 10.55 -22.33 3.62
C ASN A 124 10.46 -22.98 2.23
N LYS A 125 11.59 -23.13 1.55
CA LYS A 125 11.71 -23.75 0.22
C LYS A 125 11.07 -25.14 0.15
N SER A 126 11.11 -25.95 1.22
CA SER A 126 10.49 -27.28 1.27
C SER A 126 8.97 -27.23 1.14
N HIS A 127 8.35 -26.11 1.53
CA HIS A 127 6.90 -25.92 1.52
C HIS A 127 6.43 -25.18 0.26
N PHE A 128 7.35 -24.64 -0.51
CA PHE A 128 7.04 -23.92 -1.74
C PHE A 128 6.90 -24.88 -2.92
N ASN A 129 5.74 -24.85 -3.57
CA ASN A 129 5.50 -25.54 -4.83
C ASN A 129 4.99 -24.52 -5.86
N GLN A 130 5.73 -24.38 -6.94
CA GLN A 130 5.44 -23.40 -7.98
C GLN A 130 4.04 -23.56 -8.57
N ASN A 131 3.61 -24.79 -8.87
CA ASN A 131 2.34 -25.05 -9.54
C ASN A 131 1.14 -24.72 -8.64
N GLU A 132 1.22 -25.03 -7.35
CA GLU A 132 0.15 -24.70 -6.41
C GLU A 132 0.02 -23.18 -6.21
N PHE A 133 1.15 -22.49 -6.05
CA PHE A 133 1.14 -21.04 -5.92
C PHE A 133 0.64 -20.33 -7.18
N LEU A 134 0.85 -20.91 -8.37
CA LEU A 134 0.26 -20.40 -9.61
C LEU A 134 -1.27 -20.57 -9.68
N ASN A 135 -1.81 -21.57 -8.99
CA ASN A 135 -3.23 -21.91 -9.03
C ASN A 135 -4.07 -21.21 -7.96
N PHE A 136 -3.46 -20.56 -6.96
CA PHE A 136 -4.21 -19.74 -6.02
C PHE A 136 -4.90 -18.57 -6.73
N SER A 137 -6.12 -18.27 -6.28
CA SER A 137 -6.92 -17.13 -6.69
C SER A 137 -6.38 -15.86 -6.06
N TRP A 138 -5.19 -15.42 -6.50
CA TRP A 138 -4.60 -14.19 -5.98
C TRP A 138 -5.49 -12.97 -6.23
N GLN A 139 -5.47 -12.04 -5.28
CA GLN A 139 -6.24 -10.79 -5.32
C GLN A 139 -7.76 -10.99 -5.32
N THR A 140 -8.23 -12.10 -4.74
CA THR A 140 -9.65 -12.35 -4.47
C THR A 140 -9.89 -12.56 -2.97
N ASP A 141 -11.15 -12.48 -2.57
CA ASP A 141 -11.61 -12.80 -1.21
C ASP A 141 -11.51 -14.30 -0.87
N THR A 142 -11.34 -15.17 -1.88
CA THR A 142 -11.19 -16.63 -1.69
C THR A 142 -9.76 -17.04 -1.32
N LEU A 143 -8.75 -16.19 -1.57
CA LEU A 143 -7.34 -16.50 -1.35
C LEU A 143 -7.06 -17.00 0.07
N ALA A 144 -7.59 -16.32 1.08
CA ALA A 144 -7.34 -16.67 2.48
C ALA A 144 -7.86 -18.07 2.82
N ALA A 145 -9.01 -18.46 2.25
CA ALA A 145 -9.59 -19.79 2.43
C ALA A 145 -8.76 -20.85 1.70
N GLU A 146 -8.33 -20.58 0.46
CA GLU A 146 -7.48 -21.48 -0.33
C GLU A 146 -6.14 -21.74 0.35
N VAL A 147 -5.46 -20.68 0.81
CA VAL A 147 -4.21 -20.78 1.57
C VAL A 147 -4.44 -21.57 2.86
N SER A 148 -5.53 -21.31 3.59
CA SER A 148 -5.86 -22.06 4.81
C SER A 148 -6.11 -23.55 4.55
N GLN A 149 -6.73 -23.89 3.42
CA GLN A 149 -6.99 -25.28 3.04
C GLN A 149 -5.69 -26.00 2.65
N PHE A 150 -4.90 -25.38 1.78
CA PHE A 150 -3.57 -25.84 1.39
C PHE A 150 -2.69 -26.19 2.60
N LEU A 151 -2.73 -25.30 3.58
CA LEU A 151 -2.00 -25.43 4.84
C LEU A 151 -2.44 -26.62 5.69
N LYS A 152 -3.75 -26.85 5.80
CA LYS A 152 -4.32 -28.00 6.53
C LYS A 152 -3.96 -29.32 5.89
N GLU A 153 -4.06 -29.40 4.56
CA GLU A 153 -3.76 -30.63 3.81
C GLU A 153 -2.31 -31.08 3.98
N ARG A 154 -1.39 -30.12 4.14
CA ARG A 154 0.04 -30.38 4.31
C ARG A 154 0.50 -30.52 5.77
N GLN A 155 -0.42 -30.39 6.73
CA GLN A 155 -0.12 -30.47 8.17
C GLN A 155 1.03 -29.52 8.56
N LEU A 156 1.05 -28.31 7.98
CA LEU A 156 2.09 -27.33 8.25
C LEU A 156 1.80 -26.56 9.54
N ASP A 157 2.84 -26.35 10.34
CA ASP A 157 2.75 -25.47 11.51
C ASP A 157 2.76 -24.01 11.06
N ILE A 158 1.64 -23.31 11.28
CA ILE A 158 1.46 -21.90 10.90
C ILE A 158 1.41 -21.01 12.12
N VAL A 159 2.11 -19.88 12.01
CA VAL A 159 2.01 -18.79 12.98
C VAL A 159 1.35 -17.59 12.31
N LEU A 160 0.23 -17.16 12.86
CA LEU A 160 -0.40 -15.90 12.48
C LEU A 160 0.18 -14.76 13.30
N LEU A 161 0.65 -13.71 12.62
CA LEU A 161 1.02 -12.44 13.24
C LEU A 161 -0.23 -11.58 13.48
N LYS A 162 -0.05 -10.46 14.18
CA LYS A 162 -1.11 -9.47 14.35
C LYS A 162 -1.59 -8.97 12.98
N THR A 163 -2.91 -8.88 12.81
CA THR A 163 -3.54 -8.23 11.65
C THR A 163 -3.18 -6.75 11.60
N LEU A 164 -2.78 -6.25 10.43
CA LEU A 164 -2.44 -4.84 10.20
C LEU A 164 -3.27 -4.25 9.07
N SER A 165 -3.35 -2.91 9.03
CA SER A 165 -4.02 -2.18 7.95
C SER A 165 -3.04 -1.76 6.87
N ASP A 166 -3.40 -2.07 5.64
CA ASP A 166 -2.85 -1.57 4.39
C ASP A 166 -3.52 -0.25 3.96
N ILE A 167 -2.90 0.43 3.00
CA ILE A 167 -3.42 1.66 2.41
C ILE A 167 -3.70 1.41 0.93
N ASP A 168 -4.97 1.21 0.59
CA ASP A 168 -5.44 1.14 -0.80
C ASP A 168 -6.21 2.39 -1.22
N SER A 169 -6.82 3.04 -0.24
CA SER A 169 -7.70 4.19 -0.42
C SER A 169 -7.40 5.29 0.59
N ALA A 170 -7.98 6.46 0.35
CA ALA A 170 -7.88 7.58 1.30
C ALA A 170 -8.62 7.30 2.63
N SER A 171 -9.63 6.42 2.64
CA SER A 171 -10.34 6.04 3.86
C SER A 171 -9.48 5.22 4.82
N ASP A 172 -8.58 4.39 4.30
CA ASP A 172 -7.74 3.51 5.13
C ASP A 172 -6.73 4.30 5.96
N ILE A 173 -6.36 5.49 5.48
CA ILE A 173 -5.49 6.42 6.19
C ILE A 173 -6.05 6.79 7.57
N PHE A 174 -7.38 6.86 7.72
CA PHE A 174 -7.99 7.12 9.04
C PHE A 174 -7.70 5.99 10.03
N ALA A 175 -7.88 4.73 9.62
CA ALA A 175 -7.58 3.56 10.44
C ALA A 175 -6.09 3.52 10.78
N VAL A 176 -5.25 3.76 9.79
CA VAL A 176 -3.78 3.77 9.94
C VAL A 176 -3.32 4.86 10.93
N LEU A 177 -3.95 6.03 10.92
CA LEU A 177 -3.60 7.13 11.83
C LEU A 177 -4.03 6.91 13.28
N GLN A 178 -4.92 5.97 13.59
CA GLN A 178 -5.33 5.70 14.98
C GLN A 178 -4.17 5.20 15.84
N ASP A 179 -3.21 4.49 15.24
CA ASP A 179 -2.01 4.00 15.92
C ASP A 179 -0.74 4.52 15.23
N SER A 180 -0.57 5.84 15.18
CA SER A 180 0.56 6.47 14.49
C SER A 180 1.85 6.55 15.34
N LYS A 181 1.89 5.91 16.52
CA LYS A 181 3.01 6.03 17.49
C LYS A 181 4.35 5.57 16.92
N LEU A 182 4.29 4.66 15.95
CA LEU A 182 5.47 4.06 15.30
C LEU A 182 5.86 4.77 13.99
N PHE A 183 5.18 5.86 13.64
CA PHE A 183 5.41 6.57 12.38
C PHE A 183 6.33 7.77 12.58
N SER A 184 7.12 8.07 11.55
CA SER A 184 7.87 9.32 11.50
C SER A 184 6.93 10.52 11.41
N GLU A 185 7.34 11.65 11.99
CA GLU A 185 6.61 12.93 11.89
C GLU A 185 6.29 13.30 10.42
N LYS A 186 7.23 12.99 9.52
CA LYS A 186 7.06 13.19 8.08
C LYS A 186 5.91 12.35 7.51
N LEU A 187 5.83 11.06 7.86
CA LEU A 187 4.73 10.19 7.41
C LEU A 187 3.40 10.65 8.01
N ILE A 188 3.35 10.97 9.30
CA ILE A 188 2.14 11.47 9.97
C ILE A 188 1.63 12.74 9.29
N SER A 189 2.52 13.71 9.04
CA SER A 189 2.18 14.96 8.35
C SER A 189 1.65 14.71 6.94
N LEU A 190 2.27 13.81 6.19
CA LEU A 190 1.83 13.45 4.84
C LEU A 190 0.43 12.82 4.85
N LEU A 191 0.19 11.83 5.72
CA LEU A 191 -1.11 11.17 5.87
C LEU A 191 -2.21 12.18 6.23
N LYS A 192 -1.96 13.06 7.22
CA LYS A 192 -2.89 14.14 7.58
C LYS A 192 -3.21 15.05 6.40
N HIS A 193 -2.21 15.42 5.60
CA HIS A 193 -2.42 16.26 4.41
C HIS A 193 -3.23 15.60 3.28
N ILE A 194 -3.34 14.28 3.27
CA ILE A 194 -4.13 13.53 2.28
C ILE A 194 -5.61 13.57 2.68
N ILE A 195 -5.91 13.31 3.96
CA ILE A 195 -7.29 13.27 4.48
C ILE A 195 -7.90 14.65 4.76
N LEU A 196 -7.07 15.68 5.02
CA LEU A 196 -7.58 17.02 5.28
C LEU A 196 -8.25 17.60 4.03
N PRO A 197 -9.50 18.09 4.14
CA PRO A 197 -10.18 18.72 3.02
C PRO A 197 -9.34 19.88 2.51
N LYS A 198 -9.26 20.07 1.19
CA LYS A 198 -8.75 21.33 0.64
C LYS A 198 -9.58 22.43 1.28
N LYS A 199 -8.94 23.40 1.97
CA LYS A 199 -9.58 24.70 2.19
C LYS A 199 -10.08 25.13 0.81
N LYS A 200 -11.41 25.17 0.62
CA LYS A 200 -11.96 25.89 -0.52
C LYS A 200 -11.46 27.30 -0.32
N PHE A 201 -10.56 27.77 -1.17
CA PHE A 201 -10.31 29.19 -1.30
C PHE A 201 -11.61 29.74 -1.87
N GLN A 202 -12.54 30.08 -0.97
CA GLN A 202 -13.68 30.86 -1.32
C GLN A 202 -13.08 32.24 -1.57
N ILE A 203 -12.74 32.51 -2.83
CA ILE A 203 -12.67 33.88 -3.28
C ILE A 203 -14.04 34.42 -2.91
N LYS A 204 -14.11 35.19 -1.82
CA LYS A 204 -15.20 36.13 -1.61
C LYS A 204 -15.11 36.98 -2.86
N LYS A 205 -15.91 36.63 -3.87
CA LYS A 205 -16.31 37.60 -4.87
C LYS A 205 -17.09 38.58 -4.02
N GLU A 206 -16.41 39.62 -3.55
CA GLU A 206 -17.08 40.81 -3.09
C GLU A 206 -17.97 41.20 -4.27
N LEU A 207 -19.22 40.76 -4.19
CA LEU A 207 -20.32 41.42 -4.83
C LEU A 207 -20.43 42.78 -4.12
N LEU A 208 -19.46 43.65 -4.42
CA LEU A 208 -19.71 45.07 -4.57
C LEU A 208 -20.63 45.19 -5.79
N ILE A 209 -21.87 44.69 -5.66
CA ILE A 209 -22.98 45.20 -6.44
C ILE A 209 -23.16 46.61 -5.88
N SER A 210 -22.38 47.50 -6.46
CA SER A 210 -22.78 48.85 -6.82
C SER A 210 -24.12 49.25 -6.20
N SER A 211 -24.04 49.93 -5.06
CA SER A 211 -25.04 50.88 -4.58
C SER A 211 -25.23 52.07 -5.55
N LEU A 212 -25.05 51.84 -6.86
CA LEU A 212 -25.05 52.84 -7.94
C LEU A 212 -26.18 52.63 -8.95
N PHE A 213 -27.19 51.83 -8.64
CA PHE A 213 -28.51 52.04 -9.27
C PHE A 213 -29.33 53.04 -8.45
N LYS A 214 -28.72 54.22 -8.21
CA LYS A 214 -29.43 55.48 -8.04
C LYS A 214 -29.42 56.17 -9.40
N ASN A 215 -30.62 56.28 -9.98
CA ASN A 215 -30.99 57.16 -11.09
C ASN A 215 -30.31 56.93 -12.45
N ILE A 216 -30.95 56.10 -13.27
CA ILE A 216 -31.05 56.42 -14.71
C ILE A 216 -32.54 56.40 -15.07
N PHE A 217 -33.08 57.59 -15.28
CA PHE A 217 -34.42 57.80 -15.80
C PHE A 217 -34.45 57.33 -17.26
N LEU A 218 -35.10 56.20 -17.53
CA LEU A 218 -35.45 55.80 -18.88
C LEU A 218 -36.70 56.56 -19.33
N ASN A 219 -36.42 57.70 -19.95
CA ASN A 219 -37.18 58.42 -20.97
C ASN A 219 -38.58 57.84 -21.30
N LYS A 220 -39.65 58.46 -20.78
CA LYS A 220 -41.02 58.32 -21.32
C LYS A 220 -41.25 59.50 -22.28
N GLY A 221 -41.34 59.18 -23.57
CA GLY A 221 -41.24 60.15 -24.66
C GLY A 221 -42.18 61.36 -24.63
N SER A 222 -41.74 62.35 -25.43
CA SER A 222 -42.34 63.62 -25.85
C SER A 222 -42.10 64.80 -24.90
N PRO A 223 -41.43 65.89 -25.37
CA PRO A 223 -41.98 66.75 -26.43
C PRO A 223 -40.97 67.27 -27.48
N ILE A 224 -41.41 67.48 -28.72
CA ILE A 224 -40.85 68.53 -29.59
C ILE A 224 -42.02 69.42 -30.01
N LEU A 225 -42.05 70.63 -29.46
CA LEU A 225 -42.97 71.69 -29.87
C LEU A 225 -42.28 72.52 -30.97
N MET A 226 -42.96 72.53 -32.12
CA MET A 226 -42.91 73.41 -33.29
C MET A 226 -41.84 74.52 -33.41
N ARG A 227 -41.27 74.68 -34.62
CA ARG A 227 -41.53 75.79 -35.57
C ARG A 227 -40.52 75.79 -36.73
N GLN A 228 -41.02 75.74 -37.98
CA GLN A 228 -41.17 76.87 -38.90
C GLN A 228 -42.21 76.52 -39.96
#